data_AF-A0A7C3Q1R8-F1
#
_entry.id   AF-A0A7C3Q1R8-F1
#
_cell.length_a   1.000
_cell.length_b   1.000
_cell.length_c   1.000
_cell.angle_alpha   90.00
_cell.angle_beta   90.00
_cell.angle_gamma   90.00
#
_symmetry.space_group_name_H-M   'P 1'
#
loop_
_entity.id
_entity.type
_entity.pdbx_description
1 polymer ?
#
loop_
_entity_poly.entity_id
_entity_poly.type
_entity_poly.pdbx_seq_one_letter_code
_entity_poly.pdbx_strand_id
1 'polypeptide(L)'
;MSEGLSKYFQFTEPEWLNLFWLFPVLIGLYVFNSYRNRDTGIRTSSLRNFTGVAPSAKQYMRHSLFVLRMIALAFLICAMARPQKKTDTLGVDIMLSLDISASMLATDLKPNRLDAAKQVAMEFIDQHPNDRMGLIIFSGESFTQCPLTTDHAVLKAMFK
;
A
#
# COMPACT_ATOMS: atom_id res chain seq x y z
N MET A 1 2.25 -2.88 21.75
CA MET A 1 3.12 -3.18 20.60
C MET A 1 2.39 -3.26 19.24
N SER A 2 1.06 -3.06 19.16
CA SER A 2 0.33 -2.99 17.88
C SER A 2 0.11 -1.55 17.37
N GLU A 3 0.25 -0.52 18.22
CA GLU A 3 0.00 0.88 17.85
C GLU A 3 1.06 1.48 16.90
N GLY A 4 2.27 0.91 16.85
CA GLY A 4 3.34 1.39 15.97
C GLY A 4 3.19 0.93 14.51
N LEU A 5 2.64 -0.26 14.28
CA LEU A 5 2.53 -0.86 12.94
C LEU A 5 1.28 -0.41 12.19
N SER A 6 0.17 -0.14 12.90
CA SER A 6 -1.06 0.41 12.30
C SER A 6 -0.89 1.83 11.76
N LYS A 7 0.15 2.55 12.19
CA LYS A 7 0.49 3.88 11.67
C LYS A 7 1.00 3.82 10.22
N TYR A 8 1.58 2.69 9.80
CA TYR A 8 2.20 2.53 8.48
C TYR A 8 1.46 1.56 7.56
N PHE A 9 0.62 0.68 8.10
CA PHE A 9 -0.13 -0.31 7.34
C PHE A 9 -1.62 -0.18 7.61
N GLN A 10 -2.38 0.00 6.54
CA GLN A 10 -3.83 -0.04 6.56
C GLN A 10 -4.30 -1.20 5.68
N PHE A 11 -5.23 -1.99 6.21
CA PHE A 11 -5.96 -2.97 5.43
C PHE A 11 -7.20 -2.27 4.88
N THR A 12 -7.32 -2.20 3.55
CA THR A 12 -8.51 -1.60 2.92
C THR A 12 -9.76 -2.41 3.21
N GLU A 13 -9.63 -3.74 3.32
CA GLU A 13 -10.74 -4.66 3.54
C GLU A 13 -10.39 -5.67 4.64
N PRO A 14 -10.46 -5.28 5.92
CA PRO A 14 -10.07 -6.13 7.04
C PRO A 14 -10.97 -7.37 7.21
N GLU A 15 -12.19 -7.34 6.66
CA GLU A 15 -13.18 -8.42 6.75
C GLU A 15 -12.68 -9.74 6.17
N TRP A 16 -11.75 -9.71 5.21
CA TRP A 16 -11.14 -10.92 4.64
C TRP A 16 -10.28 -11.68 5.65
N LEU A 17 -9.83 -11.04 6.73
CA LEU A 17 -9.11 -11.73 7.80
C LEU A 17 -10.02 -12.70 8.57
N ASN A 18 -11.34 -12.52 8.54
CA ASN A 18 -12.29 -13.46 9.15
C ASN A 18 -12.23 -14.84 8.48
N LEU A 19 -11.71 -14.94 7.25
CA LEU A 19 -11.51 -16.22 6.58
C LEU A 19 -10.47 -17.13 7.26
N PHE A 20 -9.65 -16.60 8.17
CA PHE A 20 -8.78 -17.43 9.02
C PHE A 20 -9.57 -18.42 9.89
N TRP A 21 -10.84 -18.14 10.21
CA TRP A 21 -11.71 -19.10 10.91
C TRP A 21 -11.97 -20.39 10.11
N LEU A 22 -11.70 -20.39 8.81
CA LEU A 22 -11.77 -21.59 7.98
C LEU A 22 -10.65 -22.61 8.29
N PHE A 23 -9.51 -22.15 8.84
CA PHE A 23 -8.36 -23.00 9.17
C PHE A 23 -8.69 -24.11 10.18
N PRO A 24 -9.25 -23.81 11.37
CA PRO A 24 -9.60 -24.85 12.34
C PRO A 24 -10.64 -25.83 11.79
N VAL A 25 -11.56 -25.38 10.93
CA VAL A 25 -12.54 -26.26 10.27
C VAL A 25 -11.85 -27.23 9.31
N LEU A 26 -10.95 -26.73 8.45
CA LEU A 26 -10.20 -27.57 7.50
C LEU A 26 -9.24 -28.54 8.22
N ILE A 27 -8.58 -28.09 9.29
CA ILE A 27 -7.73 -28.95 10.13
C ILE A 27 -8.58 -30.01 10.82
N GLY A 28 -9.73 -29.64 11.38
CA GLY A 28 -10.68 -30.55 12.00
C GLY A 28 -11.18 -31.63 11.03
N LEU A 29 -11.58 -31.24 9.81
CA LEU A 29 -11.98 -32.17 8.75
C LEU A 29 -10.83 -33.08 8.31
N TYR A 30 -9.61 -32.55 8.20
CA TYR A 30 -8.43 -33.34 7.86
C TYR A 30 -8.11 -34.39 8.93
N VAL A 31 -8.16 -34.00 10.21
CA VAL A 31 -7.94 -34.91 11.34
C VAL A 31 -9.07 -35.93 11.43
N PHE A 32 -10.33 -35.51 11.31
CA PHE A 32 -11.50 -36.39 11.32
C PHE A 32 -11.44 -37.43 10.18
N ASN A 33 -11.16 -36.99 8.96
CA ASN A 33 -11.02 -37.89 7.81
C ASN A 33 -9.78 -38.80 7.94
N SER A 34 -8.71 -38.33 8.59
CA SER A 34 -7.54 -39.16 8.89
C SER A 34 -7.78 -40.15 10.01
N TYR A 35 -8.65 -39.84 10.98
CA TYR A 35 -9.05 -40.75 12.05
C TYR A 35 -10.03 -41.81 11.51
N ARG A 36 -10.99 -41.39 10.67
CA ARG A 36 -11.98 -42.26 10.03
C ARG A 36 -11.39 -43.22 8.99
N ASN A 37 -10.41 -42.77 8.20
CA ASN A 37 -9.73 -43.61 7.20
C ASN A 37 -8.51 -44.37 7.73
N ARG A 38 -8.27 -44.38 9.06
CA ARG A 38 -7.32 -45.33 9.67
C ARG A 38 -7.87 -46.76 9.64
N ASP A 39 -9.19 -46.93 9.53
CA ASP A 39 -9.87 -48.23 9.47
C ASP A 39 -9.94 -48.82 8.06
N THR A 40 -9.46 -48.12 7.03
CA THR A 40 -9.26 -48.68 5.68
C THR A 40 -7.86 -49.27 5.50
N GLY A 41 -7.29 -49.82 6.58
CA GLY A 41 -6.33 -50.90 6.45
C GLY A 41 -7.12 -52.16 6.09
N ILE A 42 -6.81 -52.78 4.96
CA ILE A 42 -7.39 -54.08 4.58
C ILE A 42 -7.31 -55.00 5.80
N ARG A 43 -8.46 -55.45 6.32
CA ARG A 43 -8.52 -56.43 7.41
C ARG A 43 -7.99 -57.76 6.89
N THR A 44 -6.67 -57.95 6.93
CA THR A 44 -6.04 -59.25 6.67
C THR A 44 -5.82 -59.96 8.00
N SER A 45 -6.24 -61.22 8.08
CA SER A 45 -6.22 -62.03 9.30
C SER A 45 -4.81 -62.47 9.76
N SER A 46 -3.73 -61.84 9.28
CA SER A 46 -2.37 -62.14 9.74
C SER A 46 -1.46 -60.91 9.69
N LEU A 47 -1.17 -60.36 10.86
CA LEU A 47 -0.17 -59.28 11.04
C LEU A 47 1.27 -59.80 11.11
N ARG A 48 1.51 -61.08 10.79
CA ARG A 48 2.81 -61.74 10.98
C ARG A 48 3.87 -61.40 9.93
N ASN A 49 3.47 -60.84 8.79
CA ASN A 49 4.39 -60.54 7.67
C ASN A 49 4.65 -59.04 7.45
N PHE A 50 4.17 -58.16 8.33
CA PHE A 50 4.31 -56.70 8.21
C PHE A 50 5.06 -56.04 9.38
N THR A 51 5.73 -56.81 10.23
CA THR A 51 6.65 -56.28 11.24
C THR A 51 7.94 -55.82 10.57
N GLY A 52 7.97 -54.57 10.07
CA GLY A 52 9.18 -53.98 9.51
C GLY A 52 8.99 -53.05 8.31
N VAL A 53 7.75 -52.81 7.86
CA VAL A 53 7.54 -51.80 6.80
C VAL A 53 7.70 -50.42 7.41
N ALA A 54 8.88 -49.83 7.19
CA ALA A 54 9.16 -48.45 7.56
C ALA A 54 8.06 -47.54 6.98
N PRO A 55 7.59 -46.53 7.73
CA PRO A 55 6.62 -45.58 7.20
C PRO A 55 7.15 -45.03 5.87
N SER A 56 6.42 -45.32 4.78
CA SER A 56 6.83 -44.92 3.44
C SER A 56 7.04 -43.41 3.42
N ALA A 57 8.08 -42.90 2.77
CA ALA A 57 8.29 -41.47 2.59
C ALA A 57 7.04 -40.74 2.08
N LYS A 58 6.19 -41.46 1.32
CA LYS A 58 4.87 -41.02 0.84
C LYS A 58 3.88 -40.66 1.96
N GLN A 59 3.96 -41.30 3.13
CA GLN A 59 3.14 -41.03 4.32
C GLN A 59 3.53 -39.70 4.98
N TYR A 60 4.83 -39.42 5.11
CA TYR A 60 5.32 -38.12 5.58
C TYR A 60 5.03 -37.00 4.57
N MET A 61 5.19 -37.28 3.27
CA MET A 61 4.93 -36.32 2.21
C MET A 61 3.46 -35.92 2.11
N ARG A 62 2.52 -36.79 2.52
CA ARG A 62 1.09 -36.44 2.60
C ARG A 62 0.80 -35.32 3.59
N HIS A 63 1.51 -35.29 4.72
CA HIS A 63 1.35 -34.23 5.73
C HIS A 63 2.04 -32.93 5.28
N SER A 64 3.19 -33.01 4.61
CA SER A 64 3.86 -31.82 4.08
C SER A 64 3.04 -31.13 2.99
N LEU A 65 2.38 -31.88 2.10
CA LEU A 65 1.47 -31.29 1.10
C LEU A 65 0.28 -30.57 1.76
N PHE A 66 -0.25 -31.08 2.87
CA PHE A 66 -1.33 -30.43 3.60
C PHE A 66 -0.85 -29.12 4.24
N VAL A 67 0.29 -29.14 4.93
CA VAL A 67 0.89 -27.93 5.53
C VAL A 67 1.17 -26.87 4.46
N LEU A 68 1.71 -27.28 3.31
CA LEU A 68 1.99 -26.36 2.20
C LEU A 68 0.70 -25.71 1.66
N ARG A 69 -0.41 -26.46 1.55
CA ARG A 69 -1.72 -25.92 1.17
C ARG A 69 -2.24 -24.90 2.17
N MET A 70 -2.07 -25.16 3.47
CA MET A 70 -2.49 -24.21 4.52
C MET A 70 -1.66 -22.92 4.49
N ILE A 71 -0.34 -23.03 4.27
CA ILE A 71 0.53 -21.86 4.11
C ILE A 71 0.14 -21.06 2.86
N ALA A 72 -0.10 -21.74 1.73
CA ALA A 72 -0.55 -21.10 0.50
C ALA A 72 -1.89 -20.37 0.69
N LEU A 73 -2.84 -20.98 1.39
CA LEU A 73 -4.13 -20.36 1.72
C LEU A 73 -3.96 -19.15 2.64
N ALA A 74 -3.04 -19.21 3.61
CA ALA A 74 -2.77 -18.09 4.51
C ALA A 74 -2.19 -16.89 3.74
N PHE A 75 -1.25 -17.13 2.81
CA PHE A 75 -0.74 -16.07 1.94
C PHE A 75 -1.82 -15.52 1.01
N LEU A 76 -2.72 -16.36 0.49
CA LEU A 76 -3.85 -15.91 -0.33
C LEU A 76 -4.77 -14.97 0.46
N ILE A 77 -5.14 -15.33 1.69
CA ILE A 77 -5.99 -14.51 2.56
C ILE A 77 -5.30 -13.19 2.88
N CYS A 78 -4.00 -13.22 3.23
CA CYS A 78 -3.22 -12.01 3.46
C CYS A 78 -3.15 -11.12 2.21
N ALA A 79 -3.01 -11.69 1.01
CA ALA A 79 -3.02 -10.94 -0.25
C ALA A 79 -4.40 -10.32 -0.52
N MET A 80 -5.49 -11.06 -0.23
CA MET A 80 -6.87 -10.56 -0.38
C MET A 80 -7.22 -9.45 0.61
N ALA A 81 -6.65 -9.47 1.82
CA ALA A 81 -6.79 -8.39 2.79
C ALA A 81 -6.14 -7.06 2.32
N ARG A 82 -5.39 -7.09 1.21
CA ARG A 82 -4.75 -5.92 0.57
C ARG A 82 -4.00 -5.03 1.57
N PRO A 83 -2.91 -5.53 2.18
CA PRO A 83 -2.07 -4.70 3.04
C PRO A 83 -1.49 -3.56 2.22
N GLN A 84 -1.92 -2.33 2.52
CA GLN A 84 -1.40 -1.13 1.87
C GLN A 84 -0.47 -0.40 2.82
N LYS A 85 0.69 0.00 2.29
CA LYS A 85 1.57 0.92 3.00
C LYS A 85 0.94 2.31 2.91
N LYS A 86 0.60 2.87 4.07
CA LYS A 86 0.08 4.22 4.18
C LYS A 86 1.22 5.20 3.90
N THR A 87 1.22 5.80 2.73
CA THR A 87 2.11 6.93 2.42
C THR A 87 1.37 8.19 2.84
N ASP A 88 1.60 8.65 4.07
CA ASP A 88 1.03 9.89 4.61
C ASP A 88 1.69 11.15 4.00
N THR A 89 1.87 11.19 2.68
CA THR A 89 2.08 12.46 1.98
C THR A 89 0.70 13.09 1.77
N LEU A 90 0.12 13.61 2.85
CA LEU A 90 -1.04 14.50 2.79
C LEU A 90 -0.56 15.82 2.17
N GLY A 91 -0.32 15.79 0.86
CA GLY A 91 -0.10 16.98 0.06
C GLY A 91 -1.45 17.51 -0.43
N VAL A 92 -1.66 18.81 -0.36
CA VAL A 92 -2.77 19.46 -1.05
C VAL A 92 -2.33 19.93 -2.44
N ASP A 93 -3.28 19.98 -3.38
CA ASP A 93 -3.05 20.56 -4.70
C ASP A 93 -3.32 22.08 -4.63
N ILE A 94 -2.30 22.91 -4.88
CA ILE A 94 -2.36 24.38 -4.81
C ILE A 94 -2.05 24.97 -6.19
N MET A 95 -2.91 25.85 -6.69
CA MET A 95 -2.68 26.60 -7.93
C MET A 95 -2.40 28.07 -7.60
N LEU A 96 -1.16 28.52 -7.83
CA LEU A 96 -0.78 29.91 -7.69
C LEU A 96 -1.21 30.69 -8.93
N SER A 97 -1.90 31.81 -8.75
CA SER A 97 -2.31 32.69 -9.83
C SER A 97 -1.61 34.04 -9.67
N LEU A 98 -0.74 34.40 -10.63
CA LEU A 98 0.08 35.61 -10.59
C LEU A 98 -0.33 36.59 -11.68
N ASP A 99 -0.68 37.81 -11.26
CA ASP A 99 -0.92 38.93 -12.17
C ASP A 99 0.42 39.46 -12.72
N ILE A 100 0.51 39.61 -14.05
CA ILE A 100 1.67 40.17 -14.75
C ILE A 100 1.32 41.45 -15.53
N SER A 101 0.18 42.07 -15.21
CA SER A 101 -0.26 43.32 -15.83
C SER A 101 0.66 44.51 -15.51
N ALA A 102 0.54 45.58 -16.28
CA ALA A 102 1.36 46.79 -16.11
C ALA A 102 1.25 47.41 -14.71
N SER A 103 0.11 47.24 -14.01
CA SER A 103 -0.06 47.70 -12.62
C SER A 103 0.85 46.98 -11.62
N MET A 104 1.36 45.80 -11.96
CA MET A 104 2.29 45.05 -11.10
C MET A 104 3.73 45.55 -11.18
N LEU A 105 4.04 46.45 -12.12
CA LEU A 105 5.32 47.17 -12.17
C LEU A 105 5.37 48.39 -11.24
N ALA A 106 4.28 48.67 -10.51
CA ALA A 106 4.26 49.70 -9.49
C ALA A 106 5.29 49.43 -8.38
N THR A 107 5.94 50.50 -7.90
CA THR A 107 7.08 50.46 -6.96
C THR A 107 6.69 50.86 -5.53
N ASP A 108 5.41 50.77 -5.19
CA ASP A 108 4.91 50.93 -3.82
C ASP A 108 5.38 49.80 -2.88
N LEU A 109 5.77 48.66 -3.47
CA LEU A 109 6.60 47.62 -2.86
C LEU A 109 7.96 47.58 -3.55
N LYS A 110 9.04 47.35 -2.80
CA LYS A 110 10.39 47.24 -3.38
C LYS A 110 10.68 45.81 -3.84
N PRO A 111 11.30 45.59 -5.02
CA PRO A 111 11.60 46.59 -6.05
C PRO A 111 10.37 47.02 -6.86
N ASN A 112 9.41 46.11 -7.09
CA ASN A 112 8.05 46.39 -7.58
C ASN A 112 7.10 45.30 -7.04
N ARG A 113 5.79 45.45 -7.24
CA ARG A 113 4.78 44.47 -6.77
C ARG A 113 5.00 43.08 -7.36
N LEU A 114 5.38 42.99 -8.64
CA LEU A 114 5.60 41.70 -9.32
C LEU A 114 6.73 40.92 -8.65
N ASP A 115 7.88 41.55 -8.49
CA ASP A 115 9.07 40.93 -7.89
C ASP A 115 8.83 40.57 -6.42
N ALA A 116 8.11 41.42 -5.68
CA ALA A 116 7.69 41.11 -4.31
C ALA A 116 6.76 39.87 -4.28
N ALA A 117 5.79 39.79 -5.20
CA ALA A 117 4.88 38.64 -5.30
C ALA A 117 5.62 37.35 -5.69
N LYS A 118 6.59 37.43 -6.61
CA LYS A 118 7.47 36.29 -6.95
C LYS A 118 8.23 35.79 -5.72
N GLN A 119 8.77 36.70 -4.91
CA GLN A 119 9.50 36.33 -3.69
C GLN A 119 8.59 35.62 -2.68
N VAL A 120 7.42 36.18 -2.40
CA VAL A 120 6.44 35.56 -1.48
C VAL A 120 5.99 34.20 -2.00
N ALA A 121 5.78 34.05 -3.30
CA ALA A 121 5.44 32.76 -3.90
C ALA A 121 6.55 31.71 -3.72
N MET A 122 7.82 32.10 -3.90
CA MET A 122 8.95 31.19 -3.66
C MET A 122 9.06 30.78 -2.19
N GLU A 123 8.89 31.72 -1.25
CA GLU A 123 8.88 31.44 0.19
C GLU A 123 7.71 30.52 0.58
N PHE A 124 6.53 30.72 -0.03
CA PHE A 124 5.36 29.86 0.16
C PHE A 124 5.63 28.43 -0.33
N ILE A 125 6.23 28.26 -1.52
CA ILE A 125 6.60 26.93 -2.05
C ILE A 125 7.56 26.22 -1.09
N ASP A 126 8.56 26.94 -0.56
CA ASP A 126 9.55 26.37 0.35
C ASP A 126 8.97 25.92 1.71
N GLN A 127 7.89 26.55 2.16
CA GLN A 127 7.20 26.17 3.41
C GLN A 127 6.35 24.89 3.28
N HIS A 128 6.10 24.43 2.05
CA HIS A 128 5.12 23.40 1.75
C HIS A 128 5.73 22.23 0.94
N PRO A 129 6.71 21.49 1.50
CA PRO A 129 7.54 20.53 0.75
C PRO A 129 6.80 19.30 0.23
N ASN A 130 5.63 18.99 0.78
CA ASN A 130 4.85 17.81 0.41
C ASN A 130 3.67 18.13 -0.54
N ASP A 131 3.41 19.41 -0.79
CA ASP A 131 2.26 19.84 -1.57
C ASP A 131 2.57 19.87 -3.06
N ARG A 132 1.55 19.61 -3.87
CA ARG A 132 1.63 19.72 -5.33
C ARG A 132 1.23 21.13 -5.71
N MET A 133 2.09 21.80 -6.46
CA MET A 133 1.88 23.20 -6.79
C MET A 133 1.96 23.44 -8.30
N GLY A 134 1.13 24.35 -8.79
CA GLY A 134 1.13 24.84 -10.16
C GLY A 134 1.14 26.36 -10.22
N LEU A 135 1.42 26.92 -11.39
CA LEU A 135 1.48 28.35 -11.63
C LEU A 135 0.67 28.71 -12.88
N ILE A 136 -0.25 29.66 -12.70
CA ILE A 136 -0.97 30.36 -13.77
C ILE A 136 -0.53 31.81 -13.73
N ILE A 137 -0.19 32.36 -14.89
CA ILE A 137 0.04 33.79 -15.05
C ILE A 137 -1.12 34.41 -15.82
N PHE A 138 -1.52 35.62 -15.47
CA PHE A 138 -2.60 36.32 -16.17
C PHE A 138 -2.33 37.82 -16.33
N SER A 139 -2.83 38.37 -17.43
CA SER A 139 -3.05 39.81 -17.58
C SER A 139 -4.31 40.04 -18.42
N GLY A 140 -4.17 40.31 -19.72
CA GLY A 140 -5.30 40.33 -20.66
C GLY A 140 -5.85 38.93 -20.97
N GLU A 141 -4.97 37.92 -20.96
CA GLU A 141 -5.30 36.50 -21.08
C GLU A 141 -4.56 35.69 -20.00
N SER A 142 -5.04 34.49 -19.72
CA SER A 142 -4.45 33.58 -18.73
C SER A 142 -3.73 32.42 -19.40
N PHE A 143 -2.53 32.10 -18.92
CA PHE A 143 -1.74 30.96 -19.40
C PHE A 143 -1.26 30.11 -18.22
N THR A 144 -1.38 28.79 -18.35
CA THR A 144 -0.80 27.85 -17.39
C THR A 144 0.70 27.74 -17.65
N GLN A 145 1.49 28.43 -16.83
CA GLN A 145 2.95 28.43 -16.92
C GLN A 145 3.54 27.10 -16.42
N CYS A 146 2.96 26.53 -15.37
CA CYS A 146 3.35 25.23 -14.84
C CYS A 146 2.11 24.45 -14.37
N PRO A 147 1.87 23.23 -14.89
CA PRO A 147 0.82 22.38 -14.35
C PRO A 147 1.17 21.90 -12.94
N LEU A 148 0.20 21.33 -12.22
CA LEU A 148 0.41 20.78 -10.87
C LEU A 148 1.55 19.76 -10.84
N THR A 149 2.59 20.07 -10.08
CA THR A 149 3.79 19.24 -9.95
C THR A 149 4.23 19.11 -8.49
N THR A 150 4.87 17.99 -8.16
CA THR A 150 5.62 17.80 -6.91
C THR A 150 7.05 18.34 -7.02
N ASP A 151 7.53 18.62 -8.24
CA ASP A 151 8.87 19.14 -8.47
C ASP A 151 8.90 20.66 -8.28
N HIS A 152 9.21 21.07 -7.05
CA HIS A 152 9.31 22.48 -6.70
C HIS A 152 10.54 23.16 -7.33
N ALA A 153 11.56 22.42 -7.76
CA ALA A 153 12.71 23.01 -8.43
C ALA A 153 12.30 23.52 -9.82
N VAL A 154 11.52 22.73 -10.55
CA VAL A 154 10.95 23.13 -11.85
C VAL A 154 9.99 24.30 -11.67
N LEU A 155 9.11 24.25 -10.67
CA LEU A 155 8.16 25.33 -10.40
C LEU A 155 8.89 26.65 -10.07
N LYS A 156 9.90 26.62 -9.19
CA LYS A 156 10.69 27.81 -8.84
C LYS A 156 11.50 28.36 -10.02
N ALA A 157 11.92 27.50 -10.95
CA ALA A 157 12.59 27.94 -12.16
C ALA A 157 11.70 28.81 -13.07
N MET A 158 10.37 28.72 -12.95
CA MET A 158 9.41 29.55 -13.72
C MET A 158 9.29 30.99 -13.19
N PHE A 159 9.83 31.29 -12.02
CA PHE A 159 9.80 32.64 -11.43
C PHE A 159 11.01 33.51 -11.80
N LYS A 160 12.09 32.90 -12.31
CA LYS A 160 13.27 33.60 -12.84
C LYS A 160 12.93 34.33 -14.13
#